data_AF-A0A8C8U5A5-F1
#
_entry.id   AF-A0A8C8U5A5-F1
#
_cell.length_a   1.000
_cell.length_b   1.000
_cell.length_c   1.000
_cell.angle_alpha   90.00
_cell.angle_beta   90.00
_cell.angle_gamma   90.00
#
_symmetry.space_group_name_H-M   'P 1'
#
loop_
_entity.id
_entity.type
_entity.pdbx_description
1 polymer ?
#
loop_
_entity_poly.entity_id
_entity_poly.type
_entity_poly.pdbx_seq_one_letter_code
_entity_poly.pdbx_strand_id
1 'polypeptide(L)'
;MKMKKGFNSHMRSEAKRLKTFVTYNTFRSWTPQEMAAAGFYHTGVKLGVQCFCCSLILFCTRLRKTPIESHRKFRPGCEFLLGKDVGNIGKYDIRVKSPEKLRGGKARYQEEEARLESFENWPFYSKHVTASVGKRDTVQCFSCGGCLGNWEEGDDPWKEHAKWFPKCEFLQSKKSSEEIAQYIKSYEGFVHVTGEHFVNSWVRRELPMVSAYCNDSIFANEELRLDTFKDWPHDSPGAVEALVRAGLFYTGKNDIVRCFSCGGCMSKWEEGDDPLEDHTKFFPNCVFLQNLKSSAEEIPAFQSHYTLPEVTDTTGESNHEDPVAVHSMVAVKLIQNSPNLHVFHLECDFFSNCESLMTVLASCKKLREIEFSGRCFEAMPFVTTLPNFVSLKILKLGRQQFPDKETSEKFAQALGSLRNLEELLLPSGDGIHHVAKLIVRQCLQLRCLRVLAFKETLDDDSVMEIAKGATSGGFQKLENLDLSMNHKITEEGYRHFFQALDNLPNLQVLNISRHLPESIQVQATTVKALSQCVSRLPSLIRLHMLSWLLDEEDMKVINAVKERHPQSKCLIVHWQWVVPFSPVIQK
;
A
#
# COMPACT_ATOMS: atom_id res chain seq x y z
N MET A 1 -3.70 -24.31 -17.03
CA MET A 1 -2.44 -24.35 -16.25
C MET A 1 -2.62 -25.32 -15.08
N LYS A 2 -1.66 -26.22 -14.80
CA LYS A 2 -1.72 -27.11 -13.61
C LYS A 2 -1.09 -26.40 -12.40
N MET A 3 -1.79 -26.36 -11.27
CA MET A 3 -1.25 -25.80 -10.02
C MET A 3 -0.17 -26.73 -9.45
N LYS A 4 1.04 -26.21 -9.18
CA LYS A 4 2.12 -26.97 -8.53
C LYS A 4 1.67 -27.37 -7.11
N LYS A 5 1.96 -28.61 -6.70
CA LYS A 5 1.83 -29.08 -5.31
C LYS A 5 3.23 -29.30 -4.73
N GLY A 6 3.41 -29.02 -3.44
CA GLY A 6 4.72 -29.03 -2.78
C GLY A 6 5.40 -27.64 -2.77
N PHE A 7 6.61 -27.62 -2.20
CA PHE A 7 7.48 -26.44 -2.14
C PHE A 7 7.87 -25.97 -3.56
N ASN A 8 7.88 -24.66 -3.80
CA ASN A 8 8.19 -24.05 -5.10
C ASN A 8 9.46 -23.20 -5.03
N SER A 9 10.61 -23.81 -5.33
CA SER A 9 11.95 -23.22 -5.33
C SER A 9 12.03 -21.88 -6.07
N HIS A 10 11.42 -21.81 -7.27
CA HIS A 10 11.43 -20.61 -8.12
C HIS A 10 10.76 -19.37 -7.48
N MET A 11 9.97 -19.55 -6.41
CA MET A 11 9.21 -18.49 -5.72
C MET A 11 9.76 -18.18 -4.32
N ARG A 12 10.98 -18.62 -4.00
CA ARG A 12 11.74 -18.24 -2.80
C ARG A 12 11.99 -16.73 -2.70
N SER A 13 12.27 -16.09 -3.83
CA SER A 13 12.49 -14.64 -3.94
C SER A 13 11.18 -13.86 -3.90
N GLU A 14 11.03 -12.98 -2.92
CA GLU A 14 9.89 -12.06 -2.82
C GLU A 14 9.79 -11.15 -4.06
N ALA A 15 10.91 -10.72 -4.63
CA ALA A 15 10.92 -9.95 -5.88
C ALA A 15 10.37 -10.76 -7.07
N LYS A 16 10.63 -12.08 -7.13
CA LYS A 16 9.98 -12.97 -8.12
C LYS A 16 8.49 -13.17 -7.83
N ARG A 17 8.09 -13.28 -6.56
CA ARG A 17 6.68 -13.31 -6.17
C ARG A 17 5.96 -12.02 -6.61
N LEU A 18 6.53 -10.85 -6.34
CA LEU A 18 6.00 -9.55 -6.77
C LEU A 18 5.81 -9.46 -8.30
N LYS A 19 6.79 -9.93 -9.09
CA LYS A 19 6.67 -9.99 -10.57
C LYS A 19 5.46 -10.80 -11.06
N THR A 20 4.94 -11.77 -10.30
CA THR A 20 3.72 -12.49 -10.70
C THR A 20 2.45 -11.64 -10.60
N PHE A 21 2.45 -10.56 -9.82
CA PHE A 21 1.29 -9.68 -9.63
C PHE A 21 1.18 -8.55 -10.66
N VAL A 22 2.07 -8.48 -11.67
CA VAL A 22 2.02 -7.45 -12.73
C VAL A 22 0.70 -7.49 -13.53
N THR A 23 0.05 -8.66 -13.61
CA THR A 23 -1.28 -8.83 -14.25
C THR A 23 -2.41 -9.02 -13.23
N TYR A 24 -2.19 -8.68 -11.96
CA TYR A 24 -3.17 -8.83 -10.87
C TYR A 24 -3.91 -7.51 -10.60
N ASN A 25 -5.25 -7.54 -10.64
CA ASN A 25 -6.05 -6.33 -10.52
C ASN A 25 -5.92 -5.68 -9.13
N THR A 26 -5.80 -4.35 -9.10
CA THR A 26 -5.19 -3.59 -7.99
C THR A 26 -6.17 -3.08 -6.94
N PHE A 27 -7.48 -3.02 -7.20
CA PHE A 27 -8.46 -2.50 -6.23
C PHE A 27 -8.89 -3.60 -5.24
N ARG A 28 -7.93 -4.15 -4.49
CA ARG A 28 -8.16 -5.23 -3.51
C ARG A 28 -7.69 -4.83 -2.12
N SER A 29 -8.36 -5.39 -1.11
CA SER A 29 -8.06 -5.16 0.30
C SER A 29 -6.75 -5.81 0.78
N TRP A 30 -6.04 -6.52 -0.09
CA TRP A 30 -4.66 -6.97 0.09
C TRP A 30 -3.83 -6.49 -1.10
N THR A 31 -2.71 -5.84 -0.82
CA THR A 31 -1.74 -5.40 -1.82
C THR A 31 -0.87 -6.56 -2.32
N PRO A 32 -0.29 -6.47 -3.54
CA PRO A 32 0.78 -7.36 -3.99
C PRO A 32 1.93 -7.50 -2.99
N GLN A 33 2.28 -6.40 -2.32
CA GLN A 33 3.31 -6.31 -1.29
C GLN A 33 2.99 -7.20 -0.08
N GLU A 34 1.83 -7.01 0.57
CA GLU A 34 1.44 -7.84 1.71
C GLU A 34 1.31 -9.33 1.35
N MET A 35 0.85 -9.64 0.12
CA MET A 35 0.74 -11.02 -0.34
C MET A 35 2.12 -11.65 -0.59
N ALA A 36 3.05 -10.94 -1.23
CA ALA A 36 4.41 -11.41 -1.46
C ALA A 36 5.20 -11.57 -0.15
N ALA A 37 5.05 -10.62 0.79
CA ALA A 37 5.62 -10.68 2.13
C ALA A 37 5.02 -11.84 2.96
N ALA A 38 3.72 -12.13 2.83
CA ALA A 38 3.08 -13.31 3.43
C ALA A 38 3.39 -14.64 2.71
N GLY A 39 4.31 -14.63 1.74
CA GLY A 39 4.83 -15.82 1.05
C GLY A 39 4.00 -16.29 -0.14
N PHE A 40 3.05 -15.49 -0.65
CA PHE A 40 2.21 -15.84 -1.80
C PHE A 40 2.72 -15.27 -3.12
N TYR A 41 2.49 -16.00 -4.22
CA TYR A 41 2.60 -15.54 -5.60
C TYR A 41 1.26 -15.74 -6.33
N HIS A 42 0.98 -14.98 -7.38
CA HIS A 42 -0.22 -15.17 -8.20
C HIS A 42 -0.08 -16.42 -9.09
N THR A 43 -1.14 -17.23 -9.18
CA THR A 43 -1.10 -18.50 -9.92
C THR A 43 -1.35 -18.36 -11.42
N GLY A 44 -1.52 -17.14 -11.95
CA GLY A 44 -1.98 -16.91 -13.33
C GLY A 44 -3.44 -17.33 -13.59
N VAL A 45 -4.22 -17.66 -12.54
CA VAL A 45 -5.57 -18.22 -12.67
C VAL A 45 -6.53 -17.54 -11.70
N LYS A 46 -7.47 -16.75 -12.23
CA LYS A 46 -8.42 -15.93 -11.45
C LYS A 46 -7.69 -15.08 -10.39
N LEU A 47 -8.30 -14.85 -9.22
CA LEU A 47 -7.66 -14.25 -8.05
C LEU A 47 -6.96 -15.28 -7.14
N GLY A 48 -6.46 -16.38 -7.73
CA GLY A 48 -5.74 -17.42 -7.00
C GLY A 48 -4.32 -16.99 -6.65
N VAL A 49 -4.01 -16.95 -5.36
CA VAL A 49 -2.65 -16.70 -4.84
C VAL A 49 -2.18 -17.92 -4.06
N GLN A 50 -0.94 -18.35 -4.28
CA GLN A 50 -0.40 -19.62 -3.75
C GLN A 50 0.87 -19.39 -2.93
N CYS A 51 0.94 -19.99 -1.74
CA CYS A 51 2.14 -19.94 -0.92
C CYS A 51 3.26 -20.80 -1.52
N PHE A 52 4.48 -20.25 -1.64
CA PHE A 52 5.65 -21.01 -2.15
C PHE A 52 6.08 -22.15 -1.22
N CYS A 53 5.84 -22.02 0.09
CA CYS A 53 6.25 -23.00 1.10
C CYS A 53 5.23 -24.14 1.27
N CYS A 54 4.01 -23.84 1.73
CA CYS A 54 3.01 -24.87 2.08
C CYS A 54 1.99 -25.19 0.97
N SER A 55 2.15 -24.62 -0.23
CA SER A 55 1.23 -24.73 -1.36
C SER A 55 -0.21 -24.25 -1.12
N LEU A 56 -0.51 -23.59 0.02
CA LEU A 56 -1.83 -23.04 0.32
C LEU A 56 -2.27 -22.09 -0.81
N ILE A 57 -3.39 -22.40 -1.45
CA ILE A 57 -4.04 -21.53 -2.42
C ILE A 57 -5.18 -20.81 -1.72
N LEU A 58 -5.17 -19.48 -1.78
CA LEU A 58 -6.29 -18.62 -1.38
C LEU A 58 -6.88 -17.97 -2.63
N PHE A 59 -8.20 -17.84 -2.67
CA PHE A 59 -8.89 -16.99 -3.66
C PHE A 59 -9.36 -15.73 -2.93
N CYS A 60 -8.79 -14.58 -3.30
CA CYS A 60 -8.94 -13.34 -2.53
C CYS A 60 -10.36 -12.76 -2.60
N THR A 61 -11.22 -13.16 -1.66
CA THR A 61 -12.62 -12.74 -1.54
C THR A 61 -12.81 -11.92 -0.25
N ARG A 62 -12.56 -10.60 -0.35
CA ARG A 62 -12.81 -9.54 0.66
C ARG A 62 -12.84 -10.01 2.14
N LEU A 63 -11.67 -10.18 2.73
CA LEU A 63 -11.54 -10.58 4.14
C LEU A 63 -11.22 -9.37 5.04
N ARG A 64 -11.88 -9.30 6.21
CA ARG A 64 -11.54 -8.36 7.32
C ARG A 64 -10.25 -8.76 8.07
N LYS A 65 -9.29 -9.38 7.38
CA LYS A 65 -8.08 -10.01 7.91
C LYS A 65 -6.95 -9.92 6.89
N THR A 66 -5.70 -9.84 7.33
CA THR A 66 -4.51 -9.71 6.44
C THR A 66 -4.18 -11.03 5.71
N PRO A 67 -3.29 -11.02 4.70
CA PRO A 67 -2.85 -12.25 4.04
C PRO A 67 -2.17 -13.21 5.02
N ILE A 68 -1.33 -12.70 5.92
CA ILE A 68 -0.56 -13.50 6.88
C ILE A 68 -1.44 -14.10 7.99
N GLU A 69 -2.48 -13.38 8.45
CA GLU A 69 -3.50 -13.94 9.35
C GLU A 69 -4.29 -15.07 8.69
N SER A 70 -4.64 -14.89 7.42
CA SER A 70 -5.40 -15.89 6.65
C SER A 70 -4.55 -17.12 6.36
N HIS A 71 -3.27 -16.93 6.02
CA HIS A 71 -2.27 -17.98 5.91
C HIS A 71 -2.15 -18.75 7.23
N ARG A 72 -1.98 -18.05 8.36
CA ARG A 72 -1.88 -18.66 9.70
C ARG A 72 -3.15 -19.40 10.11
N LYS A 73 -4.34 -18.92 9.72
CA LYS A 73 -5.61 -19.62 9.95
C LYS A 73 -5.69 -20.96 9.21
N PHE A 74 -5.33 -21.00 7.93
CA PHE A 74 -5.55 -22.18 7.08
C PHE A 74 -4.36 -23.15 7.04
N ARG A 75 -3.13 -22.69 7.32
CA ARG A 75 -1.92 -23.53 7.47
C ARG A 75 -1.04 -23.00 8.62
N PRO A 76 -1.45 -23.15 9.89
CA PRO A 76 -0.64 -22.72 11.05
C PRO A 76 0.72 -23.43 11.10
N GLY A 77 0.79 -24.69 10.67
CA GLY A 77 2.04 -25.45 10.56
C GLY A 77 2.87 -25.17 9.29
N CYS A 78 2.65 -24.05 8.59
CA CYS A 78 3.51 -23.65 7.48
C CYS A 78 4.88 -23.21 8.00
N GLU A 79 5.95 -23.88 7.59
CA GLU A 79 7.31 -23.64 8.10
C GLU A 79 7.78 -22.18 7.92
N PHE A 80 7.39 -21.53 6.81
CA PHE A 80 7.58 -20.10 6.59
C PHE A 80 6.94 -19.23 7.69
N LEU A 81 5.72 -19.54 8.13
CA LEU A 81 5.02 -18.80 9.19
C LEU A 81 5.58 -19.09 10.59
N LEU A 82 6.27 -20.22 10.75
CA LEU A 82 6.97 -20.59 11.98
C LEU A 82 8.38 -19.99 12.06
N GLY A 83 8.79 -19.18 11.08
CA GLY A 83 10.13 -18.58 11.04
C GLY A 83 11.27 -19.57 10.77
N LYS A 84 10.97 -20.80 10.35
CA LYS A 84 11.99 -21.77 9.94
C LYS A 84 12.66 -21.32 8.65
N ASP A 85 13.93 -21.69 8.46
CA ASP A 85 14.62 -21.38 7.22
C ASP A 85 14.14 -22.28 6.06
N VAL A 86 13.18 -21.76 5.32
CA VAL A 86 12.66 -22.32 4.07
C VAL A 86 13.31 -21.68 2.83
N GLY A 87 14.43 -20.97 3.02
CA GLY A 87 15.15 -20.29 1.96
C GLY A 87 14.44 -19.06 1.40
N ASN A 88 13.52 -18.44 2.17
CA ASN A 88 12.94 -17.16 1.75
C ASN A 88 14.04 -16.11 1.57
N ILE A 89 14.00 -15.42 0.44
CA ILE A 89 14.83 -14.27 0.09
C ILE A 89 13.88 -13.06 0.06
N GLY A 90 14.05 -12.13 1.01
CA GLY A 90 13.28 -10.88 1.07
C GLY A 90 13.59 -9.95 -0.10
N LYS A 91 12.69 -8.98 -0.34
CA LYS A 91 12.75 -8.05 -1.50
C LYS A 91 14.09 -7.32 -1.67
N TYR A 92 14.82 -7.08 -0.57
CA TYR A 92 16.08 -6.33 -0.54
C TYR A 92 17.28 -7.16 -0.04
N ASP A 93 17.12 -8.47 0.18
CA ASP A 93 18.18 -9.30 0.79
C ASP A 93 19.46 -9.28 -0.07
N ILE A 94 20.53 -8.68 0.49
CA ILE A 94 21.83 -8.57 -0.15
C ILE A 94 22.42 -9.98 -0.42
N ARG A 95 22.87 -10.24 -1.65
CA ARG A 95 23.55 -11.50 -2.02
C ARG A 95 24.91 -11.64 -1.34
N VAL A 96 25.73 -10.59 -1.31
CA VAL A 96 27.00 -10.54 -0.57
C VAL A 96 26.73 -10.70 0.94
N LYS A 97 27.48 -11.60 1.59
CA LYS A 97 27.36 -11.89 3.03
C LYS A 97 28.60 -11.45 3.80
N SER A 98 28.46 -11.28 5.11
CA SER A 98 29.61 -11.03 5.99
C SER A 98 30.50 -12.29 6.09
N PRO A 99 31.84 -12.16 6.06
CA PRO A 99 32.74 -13.29 6.28
C PRO A 99 32.55 -13.97 7.64
N GLU A 100 32.47 -15.29 7.63
CA GLU A 100 32.41 -16.12 8.84
C GLU A 100 33.76 -16.83 9.10
N LYS A 101 33.93 -17.43 10.28
CA LYS A 101 35.19 -18.11 10.68
C LYS A 101 35.20 -19.56 10.19
N LEU A 102 35.94 -19.83 9.11
CA LEU A 102 36.14 -21.17 8.54
C LEU A 102 36.64 -22.19 9.59
N ARG A 103 35.94 -23.32 9.74
CA ARG A 103 36.29 -24.40 10.68
C ARG A 103 37.54 -25.16 10.22
N GLY A 104 38.67 -24.94 10.91
CA GLY A 104 39.98 -25.47 10.51
C GLY A 104 40.84 -24.49 9.71
N GLY A 105 40.39 -23.23 9.55
CA GLY A 105 41.15 -22.18 8.86
C GLY A 105 41.16 -22.32 7.34
N LYS A 106 41.82 -21.37 6.65
CA LYS A 106 41.87 -21.34 5.17
C LYS A 106 42.59 -22.55 4.55
N ALA A 107 43.58 -23.13 5.24
CA ALA A 107 44.41 -24.19 4.69
C ALA A 107 43.61 -25.46 4.33
N ARG A 108 42.73 -25.93 5.23
CA ARG A 108 41.88 -27.12 4.99
C ARG A 108 41.07 -27.00 3.69
N TYR A 109 40.54 -25.82 3.40
CA TYR A 109 39.64 -25.60 2.25
C TYR A 109 40.37 -25.34 0.92
N GLN A 110 41.69 -25.56 0.85
CA GLN A 110 42.44 -25.63 -0.41
C GLN A 110 42.16 -26.95 -1.15
N GLU A 111 41.94 -28.05 -0.42
CA GLU A 111 41.48 -29.35 -0.95
C GLU A 111 40.02 -29.26 -1.41
N GLU A 112 39.63 -29.97 -2.47
CA GLU A 112 38.26 -29.92 -3.01
C GLU A 112 37.30 -30.78 -2.19
N GLU A 113 37.80 -31.92 -1.75
CA GLU A 113 37.14 -32.90 -0.90
C GLU A 113 36.63 -32.23 0.38
N ALA A 114 37.48 -31.46 1.07
CA ALA A 114 37.10 -30.69 2.25
C ALA A 114 36.10 -29.55 1.97
N ARG A 115 36.03 -29.02 0.75
CA ARG A 115 34.95 -28.11 0.31
C ARG A 115 33.65 -28.90 0.08
N LEU A 116 33.72 -30.07 -0.54
CA LEU A 116 32.57 -30.94 -0.79
C LEU A 116 32.01 -31.59 0.49
N GLU A 117 32.82 -31.80 1.54
CA GLU A 117 32.36 -32.20 2.88
C GLU A 117 31.42 -31.16 3.52
N SER A 118 31.63 -29.86 3.26
CA SER A 118 30.67 -28.81 3.67
C SER A 118 29.30 -28.95 2.95
N PHE A 119 29.24 -29.89 2.00
CA PHE A 119 28.11 -30.64 1.45
C PHE A 119 26.94 -30.90 2.39
N GLU A 120 27.27 -31.61 3.47
CA GLU A 120 26.35 -32.57 4.09
C GLU A 120 25.12 -31.92 4.73
N ASN A 121 25.26 -30.68 5.19
CA ASN A 121 24.22 -29.91 5.88
C ASN A 121 23.69 -28.75 5.01
N TRP A 122 23.93 -28.77 3.70
CA TRP A 122 23.49 -27.72 2.79
C TRP A 122 21.95 -27.71 2.63
N PRO A 123 21.28 -26.54 2.58
CA PRO A 123 19.83 -26.51 2.75
C PRO A 123 19.05 -27.10 1.56
N PHE A 124 18.02 -27.91 1.87
CA PHE A 124 17.20 -28.64 0.89
C PHE A 124 16.61 -27.79 -0.27
N TYR A 125 16.49 -26.48 -0.05
CA TYR A 125 15.90 -25.50 -0.96
C TYR A 125 16.91 -24.90 -1.97
N SER A 126 18.19 -25.26 -1.87
CA SER A 126 19.27 -24.89 -2.79
C SER A 126 20.02 -26.15 -3.19
N LYS A 127 19.95 -26.58 -4.46
CA LYS A 127 20.46 -27.90 -4.89
C LYS A 127 21.60 -27.84 -5.92
N HIS A 128 22.20 -26.67 -6.12
CA HIS A 128 22.97 -26.37 -7.34
C HIS A 128 24.25 -25.54 -7.12
N VAL A 129 24.86 -25.55 -5.93
CA VAL A 129 26.01 -24.67 -5.57
C VAL A 129 27.08 -25.46 -4.79
N THR A 130 28.36 -25.04 -4.83
CA THR A 130 29.54 -25.86 -4.45
C THR A 130 30.63 -25.16 -3.59
N ALA A 131 30.26 -24.28 -2.66
CA ALA A 131 31.04 -23.98 -1.44
C ALA A 131 30.07 -23.72 -0.27
N SER A 132 30.36 -24.05 1.00
CA SER A 132 29.38 -23.94 2.10
C SER A 132 30.03 -23.59 3.45
N VAL A 133 29.32 -22.82 4.29
CA VAL A 133 29.79 -22.38 5.62
C VAL A 133 28.78 -22.66 6.76
N GLY A 134 27.60 -23.20 6.44
CA GLY A 134 26.64 -23.70 7.44
C GLY A 134 25.65 -22.69 8.04
N LYS A 135 25.53 -21.49 7.47
CA LYS A 135 24.48 -20.52 7.84
C LYS A 135 23.62 -20.15 6.63
N ARG A 136 22.34 -20.59 6.64
CA ARG A 136 21.44 -20.51 5.48
C ARG A 136 22.12 -21.11 4.24
N ASP A 137 21.91 -20.54 3.07
CA ASP A 137 22.65 -20.86 1.84
C ASP A 137 23.91 -19.99 1.65
N THR A 138 24.68 -19.72 2.71
CA THR A 138 25.92 -18.93 2.61
C THR A 138 27.11 -19.78 2.17
N VAL A 139 27.78 -19.32 1.10
CA VAL A 139 29.01 -19.86 0.52
C VAL A 139 30.16 -18.88 0.73
N GLN A 140 31.39 -19.37 0.84
CA GLN A 140 32.59 -18.54 0.95
C GLN A 140 33.70 -19.05 0.05
N CYS A 141 34.34 -18.15 -0.70
CA CYS A 141 35.58 -18.48 -1.40
C CYS A 141 36.74 -18.58 -0.40
N PHE A 142 37.43 -19.71 -0.37
CA PHE A 142 38.60 -19.93 0.50
C PHE A 142 39.77 -18.96 0.20
N SER A 143 39.95 -18.54 -1.06
CA SER A 143 41.00 -17.61 -1.50
C SER A 143 40.69 -16.16 -1.06
N CYS A 144 39.75 -15.46 -1.70
CA CYS A 144 39.48 -14.06 -1.37
C CYS A 144 38.73 -13.86 -0.03
N GLY A 145 38.11 -14.91 0.53
CA GLY A 145 37.25 -14.81 1.71
C GLY A 145 35.86 -14.21 1.44
N GLY A 146 35.58 -13.80 0.20
CA GLY A 146 34.29 -13.25 -0.24
C GLY A 146 33.15 -14.26 -0.08
N CYS A 147 32.01 -13.79 0.44
CA CYS A 147 30.86 -14.62 0.77
C CYS A 147 29.62 -14.22 0.00
N LEU A 148 28.83 -15.20 -0.44
CA LEU A 148 27.61 -15.02 -1.22
C LEU A 148 26.50 -15.95 -0.69
N GLY A 149 25.24 -15.54 -0.80
CA GLY A 149 24.08 -16.35 -0.46
C GLY A 149 22.85 -15.94 -1.26
N ASN A 150 21.66 -16.37 -0.83
CA ASN A 150 20.41 -16.17 -1.57
C ASN A 150 20.47 -16.82 -2.97
N TRP A 151 20.96 -18.05 -3.06
CA TRP A 151 21.17 -18.74 -4.33
C TRP A 151 19.85 -19.24 -4.90
N GLU A 152 19.57 -18.89 -6.15
CA GLU A 152 18.37 -19.24 -6.88
C GLU A 152 18.65 -20.32 -7.94
N GLU A 153 17.58 -20.89 -8.49
CA GLU A 153 17.66 -21.94 -9.50
C GLU A 153 18.10 -21.33 -10.84
N GLY A 154 19.30 -21.70 -11.31
CA GLY A 154 19.92 -21.18 -12.54
C GLY A 154 21.06 -20.17 -12.34
N ASP A 155 21.42 -19.81 -11.10
CA ASP A 155 22.63 -19.03 -10.83
C ASP A 155 23.91 -19.80 -11.21
N ASP A 156 24.89 -19.10 -11.77
CA ASP A 156 26.20 -19.63 -12.15
C ASP A 156 27.26 -19.11 -11.14
N PRO A 157 27.89 -19.99 -10.34
CA PRO A 157 28.87 -19.57 -9.34
C PRO A 157 30.05 -18.80 -9.90
N TRP A 158 30.48 -19.04 -11.14
CA TRP A 158 31.59 -18.29 -11.76
C TRP A 158 31.18 -16.88 -12.17
N LYS A 159 29.94 -16.70 -12.67
CA LYS A 159 29.41 -15.37 -13.02
C LYS A 159 29.21 -14.52 -11.78
N GLU A 160 28.65 -15.10 -10.71
CA GLU A 160 28.47 -14.38 -9.44
C GLU A 160 29.82 -14.07 -8.78
N HIS A 161 30.79 -14.99 -8.82
CA HIS A 161 32.14 -14.72 -8.33
C HIS A 161 32.81 -13.58 -9.12
N ALA A 162 32.70 -13.59 -10.45
CA ALA A 162 33.21 -12.51 -11.30
C ALA A 162 32.50 -11.18 -11.06
N LYS A 163 31.18 -11.19 -10.80
CA LYS A 163 30.41 -9.99 -10.51
C LYS A 163 30.80 -9.35 -9.18
N TRP A 164 30.84 -10.15 -8.11
CA TRP A 164 31.00 -9.62 -6.75
C TRP A 164 32.47 -9.55 -6.30
N PHE A 165 33.36 -10.43 -6.76
CA PHE A 165 34.77 -10.45 -6.36
C PHE A 165 35.73 -10.60 -7.56
N PRO A 166 35.70 -9.67 -8.54
CA PRO A 166 36.52 -9.76 -9.77
C PRO A 166 38.04 -9.74 -9.53
N LYS A 167 38.49 -9.23 -8.37
CA LYS A 167 39.90 -9.21 -7.95
C LYS A 167 40.36 -10.48 -7.22
N CYS A 168 39.56 -11.55 -7.22
CA CYS A 168 39.92 -12.80 -6.56
C CYS A 168 41.01 -13.55 -7.33
N GLU A 169 42.16 -13.79 -6.67
CA GLU A 169 43.30 -14.54 -7.22
C GLU A 169 42.87 -15.92 -7.76
N PHE A 170 42.04 -16.66 -7.01
CA PHE A 170 41.56 -17.97 -7.47
C PHE A 170 40.67 -17.87 -8.72
N LEU A 171 39.81 -16.86 -8.81
CA LEU A 171 39.01 -16.62 -10.01
C LEU A 171 39.91 -16.32 -11.22
N GLN A 172 40.86 -15.39 -11.06
CA GLN A 172 41.80 -15.00 -12.11
C GLN A 172 42.75 -16.13 -12.51
N SER A 173 43.04 -17.08 -11.62
CA SER A 173 43.79 -18.31 -11.93
C SER A 173 42.98 -19.36 -12.72
N LYS A 174 41.67 -19.16 -12.90
CA LYS A 174 40.74 -20.11 -13.53
C LYS A 174 39.92 -19.53 -14.68
N LYS A 175 39.90 -18.22 -14.87
CA LYS A 175 39.11 -17.49 -15.86
C LYS A 175 39.90 -16.34 -16.46
N SER A 176 39.81 -16.15 -17.78
CA SER A 176 40.52 -15.06 -18.46
C SER A 176 39.90 -13.69 -18.13
N SER A 177 40.66 -12.62 -18.38
CA SER A 177 40.18 -11.24 -18.27
C SER A 177 38.93 -10.98 -19.12
N GLU A 178 38.85 -11.62 -20.29
CA GLU A 178 37.76 -11.49 -21.26
C GLU A 178 36.52 -12.26 -20.80
N GLU A 179 36.69 -13.48 -20.25
CA GLU A 179 35.59 -14.23 -19.63
C GLU A 179 35.01 -13.45 -18.44
N ILE A 180 35.85 -12.93 -17.56
CA ILE A 180 35.43 -12.15 -16.38
C ILE A 180 34.69 -10.88 -16.83
N ALA A 181 35.22 -10.15 -17.82
CA ALA A 181 34.56 -8.98 -18.39
C ALA A 181 33.22 -9.32 -19.06
N GLN A 182 33.14 -10.45 -19.78
CA GLN A 182 31.90 -10.92 -20.40
C GLN A 182 30.86 -11.32 -19.33
N TYR A 183 31.27 -11.97 -18.24
CA TYR A 183 30.37 -12.32 -17.13
C TYR A 183 29.83 -11.06 -16.46
N ILE A 184 30.68 -10.06 -16.18
CA ILE A 184 30.27 -8.77 -15.60
C ILE A 184 29.28 -8.04 -16.53
N LYS A 185 29.54 -8.01 -17.84
CA LYS A 185 28.64 -7.43 -18.86
C LYS A 185 27.33 -8.20 -19.04
N SER A 186 27.30 -9.50 -18.73
CA SER A 186 26.08 -10.32 -18.83
C SER A 186 25.10 -10.14 -17.67
N TYR A 187 25.46 -9.36 -16.66
CA TYR A 187 24.67 -9.16 -15.44
C TYR A 187 23.69 -7.98 -15.59
N GLU A 188 22.40 -8.26 -15.76
CA GLU A 188 21.36 -7.21 -15.74
C GLU A 188 21.16 -6.66 -14.32
N GLY A 189 21.79 -5.53 -14.01
CA GLY A 189 21.66 -4.83 -12.73
C GLY A 189 22.83 -3.90 -12.45
N PHE A 190 23.09 -3.65 -11.16
CA PHE A 190 24.07 -2.68 -10.66
C PHE A 190 25.46 -2.86 -11.30
N VAL A 191 25.82 -2.02 -12.26
CA VAL A 191 27.18 -1.98 -12.82
C VAL A 191 28.10 -1.33 -11.79
N HIS A 192 29.41 -1.64 -11.84
CA HIS A 192 30.48 -1.18 -10.93
C HIS A 192 30.37 -1.53 -9.45
N VAL A 193 29.19 -1.81 -8.90
CA VAL A 193 29.01 -2.27 -7.52
C VAL A 193 29.56 -3.70 -7.36
N THR A 194 30.63 -3.82 -6.58
CA THR A 194 31.29 -5.08 -6.20
C THR A 194 31.14 -5.40 -4.71
N GLY A 195 31.50 -6.61 -4.29
CA GLY A 195 31.53 -7.07 -2.91
C GLY A 195 32.40 -6.23 -1.96
N GLU A 196 33.42 -5.53 -2.45
CA GLU A 196 34.30 -4.68 -1.62
C GLU A 196 33.52 -3.59 -0.86
N HIS A 197 32.49 -3.02 -1.52
CA HIS A 197 31.57 -2.01 -0.96
C HIS A 197 30.79 -2.53 0.26
N PHE A 198 30.69 -3.85 0.44
CA PHE A 198 29.95 -4.50 1.54
C PHE A 198 30.87 -5.03 2.66
N VAL A 199 32.15 -5.26 2.38
CA VAL A 199 33.12 -5.80 3.35
C VAL A 199 33.95 -4.68 4.01
N ASN A 200 34.08 -3.53 3.36
CA ASN A 200 34.84 -2.39 3.89
C ASN A 200 34.22 -1.81 5.18
N SER A 201 35.07 -1.54 6.17
CA SER A 201 34.66 -1.29 7.56
C SER A 201 33.85 -0.01 7.80
N TRP A 202 33.87 0.94 6.86
CA TRP A 202 33.18 2.24 6.99
C TRP A 202 31.66 2.08 7.03
N VAL A 203 31.09 1.28 6.13
CA VAL A 203 29.63 0.99 6.08
C VAL A 203 29.14 0.31 7.37
N ARG A 204 30.01 -0.39 8.11
CA ARG A 204 29.69 -1.03 9.40
C ARG A 204 29.72 -0.10 10.62
N ARG A 205 30.27 1.11 10.51
CA ARG A 205 30.43 2.02 11.67
C ARG A 205 29.29 3.03 11.84
N GLU A 206 28.55 3.34 10.79
CA GLU A 206 27.58 4.45 10.81
C GLU A 206 26.14 4.07 10.40
N LEU A 207 25.87 2.79 10.09
CA LEU A 207 24.49 2.28 10.03
C LEU A 207 23.98 2.00 11.45
N PRO A 208 23.00 2.77 11.98
CA PRO A 208 22.34 2.43 13.22
C PRO A 208 21.43 1.23 12.93
N MET A 209 21.63 0.10 13.62
CA MET A 209 20.63 -0.95 13.60
C MET A 209 19.34 -0.43 14.25
N VAL A 210 18.23 -0.51 13.52
CA VAL A 210 16.86 -0.10 13.91
C VAL A 210 16.60 1.42 13.91
N SER A 211 15.92 1.92 12.85
CA SER A 211 14.65 2.68 12.99
C SER A 211 13.99 3.04 11.64
N ALA A 212 12.72 3.46 11.70
CA ALA A 212 11.93 4.25 10.74
C ALA A 212 11.57 3.71 9.33
N TYR A 213 12.42 2.95 8.62
CA TYR A 213 12.13 2.56 7.23
C TYR A 213 11.94 1.05 7.02
N CYS A 214 10.91 0.68 6.24
CA CYS A 214 10.51 -0.71 6.00
C CYS A 214 11.37 -1.49 4.99
N ASN A 215 12.49 -0.93 4.51
CA ASN A 215 13.25 -1.46 3.38
C ASN A 215 14.77 -1.36 3.65
N ASP A 216 15.44 -2.50 3.89
CA ASP A 216 16.91 -2.60 4.09
C ASP A 216 17.70 -2.45 2.77
N SER A 217 17.53 -1.33 2.07
CA SER A 217 18.12 -1.09 0.76
C SER A 217 19.47 -0.35 0.87
N ILE A 218 20.57 -0.96 0.39
CA ILE A 218 21.91 -0.34 0.43
C ILE A 218 21.98 1.01 -0.29
N PHE A 219 21.12 1.21 -1.30
CA PHE A 219 21.02 2.44 -2.07
C PHE A 219 20.31 3.58 -1.30
N ALA A 220 20.00 3.39 -0.02
CA ALA A 220 19.77 4.50 0.90
C ALA A 220 21.02 5.37 1.06
N ASN A 221 22.23 4.77 1.02
CA ASN A 221 23.47 5.52 0.92
C ASN A 221 23.56 6.19 -0.47
N GLU A 222 23.90 7.48 -0.49
CA GLU A 222 23.87 8.32 -1.69
C GLU A 222 25.08 8.14 -2.60
N GLU A 223 26.27 7.98 -2.01
CA GLU A 223 27.52 7.69 -2.73
C GLU A 223 27.37 6.39 -3.54
N LEU A 224 26.79 5.33 -2.95
CA LEU A 224 26.47 4.08 -3.65
C LEU A 224 25.36 4.21 -4.71
N ARG A 225 24.52 5.26 -4.69
CA ARG A 225 23.62 5.56 -5.83
C ARG A 225 24.41 6.22 -6.96
N LEU A 226 25.19 7.26 -6.65
CA LEU A 226 26.03 7.98 -7.60
C LEU A 226 26.98 7.04 -8.35
N ASP A 227 27.58 6.10 -7.62
CA ASP A 227 28.52 5.11 -8.17
C ASP A 227 27.94 4.21 -9.27
N THR A 228 26.60 4.08 -9.35
CA THR A 228 25.94 3.33 -10.43
C THR A 228 25.95 4.05 -11.77
N PHE A 229 26.01 5.39 -11.80
CA PHE A 229 25.86 6.21 -13.00
C PHE A 229 27.14 6.35 -13.87
N LYS A 230 28.21 5.61 -13.56
CA LYS A 230 29.49 5.66 -14.29
C LYS A 230 29.38 5.30 -15.79
N ASP A 231 28.36 4.52 -16.16
CA ASP A 231 28.03 4.16 -17.56
C ASP A 231 26.69 4.78 -18.02
N TRP A 232 26.29 5.94 -17.47
CA TRP A 232 25.05 6.63 -17.83
C TRP A 232 25.12 7.19 -19.27
N PRO A 233 24.09 7.01 -20.13
CA PRO A 233 24.20 7.31 -21.56
C PRO A 233 23.93 8.77 -21.97
N HIS A 234 23.74 9.70 -21.03
CA HIS A 234 23.55 11.13 -21.32
C HIS A 234 24.70 11.96 -20.76
N ASP A 235 25.29 12.85 -21.57
CA ASP A 235 26.48 13.65 -21.24
C ASP A 235 26.24 14.81 -20.23
N SER A 236 25.23 14.71 -19.36
CA SER A 236 24.85 15.76 -18.40
C SER A 236 25.04 15.31 -16.94
N PRO A 237 26.12 15.76 -16.25
CA PRO A 237 26.33 15.46 -14.82
C PRO A 237 25.20 15.99 -13.93
N GLY A 238 24.71 17.22 -14.19
CA GLY A 238 23.66 17.84 -13.38
C GLY A 238 22.36 17.03 -13.32
N ALA A 239 22.03 16.30 -14.39
CA ALA A 239 20.93 15.33 -14.39
C ALA A 239 21.22 14.13 -13.49
N VAL A 240 22.44 13.59 -13.50
CA VAL A 240 22.87 12.48 -12.62
C VAL A 240 22.74 12.87 -11.15
N GLU A 241 23.24 14.04 -10.73
CA GLU A 241 23.07 14.44 -9.32
C GLU A 241 21.59 14.69 -8.96
N ALA A 242 20.76 15.17 -9.88
CA ALA A 242 19.32 15.30 -9.66
C ALA A 242 18.62 13.94 -9.50
N LEU A 243 18.94 12.96 -10.35
CA LEU A 243 18.45 11.58 -10.25
C LEU A 243 18.87 10.95 -8.91
N VAL A 244 20.12 11.13 -8.50
CA VAL A 244 20.67 10.64 -7.22
C VAL A 244 19.96 11.27 -6.02
N ARG A 245 19.75 12.60 -6.01
CA ARG A 245 18.99 13.32 -4.97
C ARG A 245 17.50 12.95 -4.92
N ALA A 246 16.90 12.64 -6.07
CA ALA A 246 15.55 12.07 -6.16
C ALA A 246 15.45 10.61 -5.64
N GLY A 247 16.54 10.06 -5.08
CA GLY A 247 16.58 8.73 -4.47
C GLY A 247 16.69 7.60 -5.50
N LEU A 248 17.19 7.90 -6.70
CA LEU A 248 17.25 6.99 -7.84
C LEU A 248 18.69 6.49 -8.06
N PHE A 249 18.82 5.26 -8.54
CA PHE A 249 20.07 4.67 -9.00
C PHE A 249 19.91 4.13 -10.42
N TYR A 250 20.99 4.11 -11.20
CA TYR A 250 20.99 3.55 -12.55
C TYR A 250 20.92 2.02 -12.51
N THR A 251 20.07 1.43 -13.36
CA THR A 251 19.89 -0.03 -13.41
C THR A 251 20.87 -0.75 -14.35
N GLY A 252 21.77 -0.02 -15.03
CA GLY A 252 22.76 -0.59 -15.95
C GLY A 252 22.22 -0.90 -17.35
N LYS A 253 21.04 -0.36 -17.71
CA LYS A 253 20.36 -0.67 -18.98
C LYS A 253 19.62 0.56 -19.53
N ASN A 254 19.93 0.94 -20.77
CA ASN A 254 19.45 2.16 -21.42
C ASN A 254 19.61 3.36 -20.46
N ASP A 255 18.56 4.13 -20.26
CA ASP A 255 18.43 5.23 -19.31
C ASP A 255 17.52 4.86 -18.11
N ILE A 256 17.34 3.55 -17.84
CA ILE A 256 16.39 3.08 -16.83
C ILE A 256 17.00 3.27 -15.44
N VAL A 257 16.38 4.12 -14.63
CA VAL A 257 16.69 4.32 -13.20
C VAL A 257 15.62 3.70 -12.31
N ARG A 258 15.96 3.44 -11.04
CA ARG A 258 15.04 2.89 -10.03
C ARG A 258 15.22 3.56 -8.68
N CYS A 259 14.12 3.82 -7.97
CA CYS A 259 14.18 4.31 -6.59
C CYS A 259 14.59 3.22 -5.60
N PHE A 260 15.51 3.53 -4.66
CA PHE A 260 15.92 2.62 -3.60
C PHE A 260 14.78 2.23 -2.63
N SER A 261 13.83 3.14 -2.42
CA SER A 261 12.72 2.99 -1.49
C SER A 261 11.52 2.28 -2.13
N CYS A 262 10.76 2.94 -3.02
CA CYS A 262 9.55 2.33 -3.58
C CYS A 262 9.85 1.17 -4.55
N GLY A 263 10.99 1.21 -5.24
CA GLY A 263 11.33 0.29 -6.33
C GLY A 263 10.70 0.64 -7.68
N GLY A 264 10.02 1.79 -7.79
CA GLY A 264 9.53 2.35 -9.04
C GLY A 264 10.67 2.61 -10.03
N CYS A 265 10.41 2.39 -11.31
CA CYS A 265 11.38 2.54 -12.40
C CYS A 265 10.93 3.67 -13.34
N MET A 266 11.88 4.45 -13.85
CA MET A 266 11.65 5.56 -14.78
C MET A 266 12.71 5.55 -15.88
N SER A 267 12.36 6.07 -17.05
CA SER A 267 13.09 5.96 -18.32
C SER A 267 12.40 6.80 -19.39
N LYS A 268 13.10 7.09 -20.49
CA LYS A 268 12.85 8.17 -21.45
C LYS A 268 13.07 9.55 -20.85
N TRP A 269 14.28 9.78 -20.34
CA TRP A 269 14.67 11.08 -19.81
C TRP A 269 15.07 12.04 -20.94
N GLU A 270 14.44 13.20 -20.98
CA GLU A 270 14.68 14.29 -21.95
C GLU A 270 15.35 15.50 -21.26
N GLU A 271 15.94 16.40 -22.06
CA GLU A 271 16.65 17.57 -21.52
C GLU A 271 15.66 18.61 -20.97
N GLY A 272 15.50 18.64 -19.65
CA GLY A 272 14.57 19.53 -18.95
C GLY A 272 13.65 18.82 -17.95
N ASP A 273 13.61 17.48 -17.94
CA ASP A 273 12.87 16.71 -16.94
C ASP A 273 13.42 16.94 -15.52
N ASP A 274 12.55 17.14 -14.53
CA ASP A 274 12.91 17.13 -13.12
C ASP A 274 12.67 15.72 -12.50
N PRO A 275 13.73 15.00 -12.09
CA PRO A 275 13.61 13.66 -11.54
C PRO A 275 12.84 13.55 -10.22
N LEU A 276 12.67 14.64 -9.47
CA LEU A 276 11.95 14.67 -8.20
C LEU A 276 10.45 14.95 -8.41
N GLU A 277 10.10 15.80 -9.37
CA GLU A 277 8.72 16.00 -9.81
C GLU A 277 8.17 14.74 -10.50
N ASP A 278 8.91 14.13 -11.43
CA ASP A 278 8.42 12.95 -12.13
C ASP A 278 8.33 11.73 -11.20
N HIS A 279 9.28 11.56 -10.28
CA HIS A 279 9.18 10.56 -9.23
C HIS A 279 7.97 10.83 -8.30
N THR A 280 7.65 12.09 -8.00
CA THR A 280 6.43 12.50 -7.28
C THR A 280 5.15 12.16 -8.06
N LYS A 281 5.12 12.47 -9.35
CA LYS A 281 3.98 12.36 -10.27
C LYS A 281 3.63 10.90 -10.56
N PHE A 282 4.63 10.05 -10.81
CA PHE A 282 4.43 8.63 -11.12
C PHE A 282 4.42 7.72 -9.88
N PHE A 283 5.09 8.09 -8.79
CA PHE A 283 5.15 7.28 -7.55
C PHE A 283 4.90 8.11 -6.27
N PRO A 284 3.76 8.82 -6.13
CA PRO A 284 3.47 9.72 -5.00
C PRO A 284 3.46 9.02 -3.62
N ASN A 285 3.28 7.70 -3.61
CA ASN A 285 3.33 6.87 -2.40
C ASN A 285 4.75 6.38 -2.05
N CYS A 286 5.80 7.00 -2.59
CA CYS A 286 7.18 6.67 -2.27
C CYS A 286 7.59 7.25 -0.91
N VAL A 287 7.88 6.37 0.06
CA VAL A 287 8.31 6.76 1.41
C VAL A 287 9.49 7.75 1.40
N PHE A 288 10.50 7.53 0.55
CA PHE A 288 11.63 8.47 0.41
C PHE A 288 11.18 9.89 0.02
N LEU A 289 10.24 10.04 -0.91
CA LEU A 289 9.73 11.36 -1.31
C LEU A 289 8.91 12.03 -0.21
N GLN A 290 8.18 11.24 0.58
CA GLN A 290 7.42 11.72 1.74
C GLN A 290 8.39 12.26 2.81
N ASN A 291 9.52 11.58 3.03
CA ASN A 291 10.59 12.05 3.91
C ASN A 291 11.28 13.32 3.36
N LEU A 292 11.65 13.35 2.07
CA LEU A 292 12.41 14.46 1.49
C LEU A 292 11.61 15.78 1.50
N LYS A 293 10.29 15.70 1.32
CA LYS A 293 9.37 16.82 1.48
C LYS A 293 9.22 17.28 2.93
N SER A 294 9.55 16.43 3.90
CA SER A 294 9.59 16.77 5.32
C SER A 294 10.91 17.46 5.74
N SER A 295 11.89 17.57 4.83
CA SER A 295 13.22 18.15 5.11
C SER A 295 13.55 19.42 4.30
N ALA A 296 12.60 19.95 3.53
CA ALA A 296 12.84 21.02 2.55
C ALA A 296 12.34 22.41 2.99
N GLU A 297 11.89 22.58 4.23
CA GLU A 297 11.16 23.79 4.68
C GLU A 297 12.03 24.87 5.38
N GLU A 298 13.35 24.69 5.45
CA GLU A 298 14.26 25.74 5.98
C GLU A 298 14.68 26.78 4.91
N ILE A 299 13.92 27.88 4.89
CA ILE A 299 14.26 29.23 4.36
C ILE A 299 14.12 29.43 2.83
N PRO A 300 13.59 30.58 2.34
CA PRO A 300 12.61 30.52 1.24
C PRO A 300 12.81 31.43 0.01
N ALA A 301 11.93 31.19 -0.97
CA ALA A 301 11.38 32.10 -2.00
C ALA A 301 12.20 32.40 -3.27
N PHE A 302 11.55 32.18 -4.44
CA PHE A 302 10.91 33.29 -5.17
C PHE A 302 9.69 32.81 -6.01
N GLN A 303 8.98 33.77 -6.61
CA GLN A 303 7.72 33.62 -7.38
C GLN A 303 8.01 33.17 -8.85
N SER A 304 7.06 32.72 -9.71
CA SER A 304 5.80 33.40 -10.04
C SER A 304 4.79 32.61 -10.93
N HIS A 305 3.60 33.21 -11.06
CA HIS A 305 2.47 33.03 -12.03
C HIS A 305 2.82 32.53 -13.46
N TYR A 306 1.94 31.88 -14.25
CA TYR A 306 0.63 32.41 -14.77
C TYR A 306 -0.37 31.35 -15.33
N THR A 307 -1.48 31.85 -15.88
CA THR A 307 -2.80 31.28 -16.23
C THR A 307 -2.93 30.37 -17.49
N LEU A 308 -4.05 29.62 -17.55
CA LEU A 308 -4.75 29.00 -18.72
C LEU A 308 -5.77 29.99 -19.37
N PRO A 309 -6.57 29.66 -20.43
CA PRO A 309 -6.69 28.45 -21.30
C PRO A 309 -6.44 28.81 -22.83
N GLU A 310 -7.04 28.34 -23.96
CA GLU A 310 -8.25 27.58 -24.40
C GLU A 310 -8.09 26.83 -25.76
N VAL A 311 -8.94 25.80 -25.99
CA VAL A 311 -9.76 25.40 -27.18
C VAL A 311 -9.32 25.85 -28.61
N THR A 312 -9.22 24.99 -29.65
CA THR A 312 -10.33 24.55 -30.58
C THR A 312 -10.22 23.15 -31.20
N ASP A 313 -11.39 22.59 -31.58
CA ASP A 313 -11.60 21.31 -32.30
C ASP A 313 -11.06 21.22 -33.75
N THR A 314 -10.92 19.99 -34.27
CA THR A 314 -11.53 19.61 -35.57
C THR A 314 -11.76 18.09 -35.70
N THR A 315 -12.72 17.69 -36.54
CA THR A 315 -13.29 16.34 -36.63
C THR A 315 -12.52 15.35 -37.52
N GLY A 316 -12.58 14.06 -37.20
CA GLY A 316 -12.23 12.96 -38.11
C GLY A 316 -12.93 11.65 -37.76
N GLU A 317 -13.94 11.26 -38.55
CA GLU A 317 -14.61 9.96 -38.39
C GLU A 317 -13.71 8.80 -38.85
N SER A 318 -13.63 7.73 -38.06
CA SER A 318 -13.15 6.43 -38.55
C SER A 318 -13.86 5.28 -37.81
N ASN A 319 -14.37 4.31 -38.56
CA ASN A 319 -15.13 3.19 -38.01
C ASN A 319 -14.20 2.11 -37.44
N HIS A 320 -13.78 2.28 -36.19
CA HIS A 320 -13.29 1.19 -35.34
C HIS A 320 -14.28 0.98 -34.18
N GLU A 321 -14.83 -0.22 -34.04
CA GLU A 321 -15.66 -0.58 -32.89
C GLU A 321 -14.81 -0.54 -31.61
N ASP A 322 -15.12 0.40 -30.72
CA ASP A 322 -14.36 0.62 -29.48
C ASP A 322 -14.45 -0.61 -28.55
N PRO A 323 -13.33 -1.24 -28.16
CA PRO A 323 -13.35 -2.39 -27.24
C PRO A 323 -14.00 -2.08 -25.87
N VAL A 324 -14.05 -0.82 -25.46
CA VAL A 324 -14.78 -0.36 -24.25
C VAL A 324 -16.29 -0.57 -24.40
N ALA A 325 -16.86 -0.27 -25.57
CA ALA A 325 -18.28 -0.45 -25.84
C ALA A 325 -18.65 -1.94 -25.78
N VAL A 326 -17.82 -2.81 -26.37
CA VAL A 326 -18.00 -4.26 -26.35
C VAL A 326 -18.03 -4.80 -24.92
N HIS A 327 -17.06 -4.40 -24.07
CA HIS A 327 -17.04 -4.79 -22.66
C HIS A 327 -18.29 -4.34 -21.90
N SER A 328 -18.76 -3.11 -22.14
CA SER A 328 -19.97 -2.56 -21.52
C SER A 328 -21.22 -3.35 -21.92
N MET A 329 -21.36 -3.72 -23.20
CA MET A 329 -22.46 -4.55 -23.69
C MET A 329 -22.46 -5.97 -23.13
N VAL A 330 -21.29 -6.59 -22.90
CA VAL A 330 -21.20 -7.91 -22.26
C VAL A 330 -21.68 -7.86 -20.81
N ALA A 331 -21.31 -6.83 -20.04
CA ALA A 331 -21.75 -6.68 -18.65
C ALA A 331 -23.29 -6.60 -18.53
N VAL A 332 -23.93 -5.78 -19.37
CA VAL A 332 -25.40 -5.64 -19.42
C VAL A 332 -26.08 -6.99 -19.73
N LYS A 333 -25.61 -7.71 -20.75
CA LYS A 333 -26.16 -9.02 -21.15
C LYS A 333 -26.00 -10.09 -20.06
N LEU A 334 -24.91 -10.07 -19.29
CA LEU A 334 -24.69 -11.02 -18.19
C LEU A 334 -25.69 -10.81 -17.04
N ILE A 335 -26.03 -9.56 -16.71
CA ILE A 335 -26.98 -9.25 -15.63
C ILE A 335 -28.42 -9.55 -16.08
N GLN A 336 -28.78 -9.30 -17.36
CA GLN A 336 -30.09 -9.67 -17.92
C GLN A 336 -30.40 -11.17 -17.75
N ASN A 337 -29.39 -12.02 -17.90
CA ASN A 337 -29.50 -13.47 -17.71
C ASN A 337 -29.40 -13.93 -16.23
N SER A 338 -29.33 -12.98 -15.28
CA SER A 338 -29.07 -13.24 -13.85
C SER A 338 -30.17 -12.69 -12.92
N PRO A 339 -31.46 -13.05 -13.08
CA PRO A 339 -32.58 -12.47 -12.31
C PRO A 339 -32.54 -12.72 -10.78
N ASN A 340 -31.67 -13.63 -10.32
CA ASN A 340 -31.41 -13.90 -8.91
C ASN A 340 -30.10 -13.24 -8.40
N LEU A 341 -29.64 -12.15 -9.03
CA LEU A 341 -28.46 -11.43 -8.55
C LEU A 341 -28.71 -10.83 -7.16
N HIS A 342 -27.81 -11.14 -6.22
CA HIS A 342 -27.86 -10.66 -4.83
C HIS A 342 -26.75 -9.64 -4.52
N VAL A 343 -25.66 -9.63 -5.29
CA VAL A 343 -24.45 -8.84 -5.04
C VAL A 343 -23.92 -8.33 -6.38
N PHE A 344 -23.71 -7.02 -6.51
CA PHE A 344 -23.14 -6.38 -7.69
C PHE A 344 -21.98 -5.46 -7.29
N HIS A 345 -20.78 -5.77 -7.78
CA HIS A 345 -19.58 -4.97 -7.52
C HIS A 345 -18.92 -4.64 -8.85
N LEU A 346 -18.73 -3.34 -9.14
CA LEU A 346 -18.07 -2.85 -10.33
C LEU A 346 -16.76 -2.13 -9.97
N GLU A 347 -15.71 -2.47 -10.70
CA GLU A 347 -14.33 -1.99 -10.53
C GLU A 347 -13.89 -1.54 -11.92
N CYS A 348 -14.06 -0.25 -12.21
CA CYS A 348 -13.95 0.27 -13.56
C CYS A 348 -13.63 1.76 -13.55
N ASP A 349 -12.64 2.17 -14.33
CA ASP A 349 -12.25 3.58 -14.50
C ASP A 349 -12.88 4.23 -15.75
N PHE A 350 -13.48 3.46 -16.67
CA PHE A 350 -14.34 4.00 -17.74
C PHE A 350 -15.39 2.97 -18.25
N PHE A 351 -16.67 3.36 -18.32
CA PHE A 351 -17.83 2.53 -18.65
C PHE A 351 -18.94 3.38 -19.30
N SER A 352 -19.18 3.18 -20.60
CA SER A 352 -19.92 4.14 -21.45
C SER A 352 -21.43 3.87 -21.63
N ASN A 353 -22.02 2.97 -20.84
CA ASN A 353 -23.45 2.61 -21.00
C ASN A 353 -24.16 2.45 -19.65
N CYS A 354 -24.08 3.50 -18.82
CA CYS A 354 -24.63 3.49 -17.46
C CYS A 354 -26.16 3.28 -17.46
N GLU A 355 -26.92 3.90 -18.36
CA GLU A 355 -28.39 3.76 -18.42
C GLU A 355 -28.85 2.31 -18.60
N SER A 356 -28.23 1.57 -19.53
CA SER A 356 -28.59 0.16 -19.77
C SER A 356 -28.23 -0.72 -18.57
N LEU A 357 -27.08 -0.46 -17.94
CA LEU A 357 -26.67 -1.15 -16.71
C LEU A 357 -27.68 -0.93 -15.58
N MET A 358 -28.08 0.32 -15.34
CA MET A 358 -29.00 0.70 -14.26
C MET A 358 -30.41 0.15 -14.49
N THR A 359 -30.91 0.21 -15.73
CA THR A 359 -32.19 -0.38 -16.14
C THR A 359 -32.25 -1.87 -15.82
N VAL A 360 -31.18 -2.61 -16.15
CA VAL A 360 -31.10 -4.05 -15.90
C VAL A 360 -30.89 -4.36 -14.42
N LEU A 361 -30.05 -3.61 -13.69
CA LEU A 361 -29.91 -3.77 -12.24
C LEU A 361 -31.24 -3.53 -11.51
N ALA A 362 -32.02 -2.52 -11.92
CA ALA A 362 -33.32 -2.21 -11.33
C ALA A 362 -34.36 -3.35 -11.49
N SER A 363 -34.16 -4.29 -12.43
CA SER A 363 -34.96 -5.51 -12.54
C SER A 363 -34.62 -6.56 -11.47
N CYS A 364 -33.40 -6.55 -10.92
CA CYS A 364 -32.90 -7.53 -9.97
C CYS A 364 -33.45 -7.29 -8.55
N LYS A 365 -34.74 -7.56 -8.32
CA LYS A 365 -35.44 -7.27 -7.05
C LYS A 365 -34.87 -7.98 -5.80
N LYS A 366 -33.94 -8.93 -5.97
CA LYS A 366 -33.20 -9.62 -4.89
C LYS A 366 -31.82 -9.01 -4.57
N LEU A 367 -31.41 -7.94 -5.24
CA LEU A 367 -30.12 -7.29 -5.06
C LEU A 367 -29.99 -6.69 -3.65
N ARG A 368 -28.93 -7.07 -2.92
CA ARG A 368 -28.66 -6.69 -1.51
C ARG A 368 -27.40 -5.86 -1.35
N GLU A 369 -26.42 -6.00 -2.24
CA GLU A 369 -25.13 -5.31 -2.15
C GLU A 369 -24.80 -4.65 -3.48
N ILE A 370 -24.46 -3.36 -3.45
CA ILE A 370 -23.96 -2.55 -4.58
C ILE A 370 -22.66 -1.86 -4.15
N GLU A 371 -21.60 -2.00 -4.94
CA GLU A 371 -20.35 -1.27 -4.76
C GLU A 371 -19.75 -0.81 -6.10
N PHE A 372 -19.33 0.45 -6.17
CA PHE A 372 -18.59 1.03 -7.29
C PHE A 372 -17.22 1.49 -6.79
N SER A 373 -16.14 0.92 -7.34
CA SER A 373 -14.79 0.99 -6.76
C SER A 373 -13.69 1.57 -7.66
N GLY A 374 -13.96 1.85 -8.94
CA GLY A 374 -13.11 2.66 -9.82
C GLY A 374 -13.73 4.05 -10.07
N ARG A 375 -13.13 4.89 -10.92
CA ARG A 375 -13.57 6.28 -11.14
C ARG A 375 -14.75 6.49 -12.10
N CYS A 376 -15.23 5.47 -12.81
CA CYS A 376 -16.33 5.70 -13.75
C CYS A 376 -17.71 5.60 -13.13
N PHE A 377 -18.43 6.72 -13.17
CA PHE A 377 -19.85 6.75 -12.88
C PHE A 377 -20.56 7.96 -13.48
N GLU A 378 -21.51 7.73 -14.39
CA GLU A 378 -22.59 8.69 -14.60
C GLU A 378 -23.56 8.56 -13.42
N ALA A 379 -23.51 9.51 -12.50
CA ALA A 379 -24.26 9.42 -11.25
C ALA A 379 -25.78 9.57 -11.46
N MET A 380 -26.24 10.34 -12.45
CA MET A 380 -27.67 10.63 -12.65
C MET A 380 -28.51 9.36 -12.98
N PRO A 381 -28.14 8.48 -13.94
CA PRO A 381 -28.87 7.23 -14.20
C PRO A 381 -28.94 6.26 -13.00
N PHE A 382 -27.92 6.26 -12.14
CA PHE A 382 -27.96 5.49 -10.88
C PHE A 382 -28.92 6.13 -9.88
N VAL A 383 -28.84 7.43 -9.69
CA VAL A 383 -29.62 8.17 -8.69
C VAL A 383 -31.13 8.09 -8.99
N THR A 384 -31.53 8.17 -10.26
CA THR A 384 -32.94 8.01 -10.66
C THR A 384 -33.44 6.58 -10.47
N THR A 385 -32.58 5.57 -10.64
CA THR A 385 -32.96 4.16 -10.45
C THR A 385 -32.83 3.67 -9.00
N LEU A 386 -32.10 4.38 -8.14
CA LEU A 386 -31.79 4.00 -6.75
C LEU A 386 -33.02 3.56 -5.92
N PRO A 387 -34.19 4.22 -5.99
CA PRO A 387 -35.38 3.80 -5.23
C PRO A 387 -35.92 2.40 -5.58
N ASN A 388 -35.51 1.80 -6.71
CA ASN A 388 -35.93 0.46 -7.11
C ASN A 388 -35.27 -0.66 -6.28
N PHE A 389 -34.16 -0.38 -5.60
CA PHE A 389 -33.39 -1.36 -4.85
C PHE A 389 -33.95 -1.58 -3.42
N VAL A 390 -35.24 -1.88 -3.30
CA VAL A 390 -35.94 -2.07 -2.02
C VAL A 390 -35.35 -3.16 -1.11
N SER A 391 -34.59 -4.10 -1.68
CA SER A 391 -33.90 -5.19 -0.98
C SER A 391 -32.47 -4.84 -0.54
N LEU A 392 -31.98 -3.63 -0.83
CA LEU A 392 -30.58 -3.24 -0.61
C LEU A 392 -30.25 -3.14 0.89
N LYS A 393 -29.11 -3.72 1.24
CA LYS A 393 -28.50 -3.73 2.57
C LYS A 393 -27.14 -3.04 2.60
N ILE A 394 -26.39 -3.06 1.50
CA ILE A 394 -25.06 -2.47 1.40
C ILE A 394 -25.00 -1.58 0.16
N LEU A 395 -24.65 -0.31 0.36
CA LEU A 395 -24.34 0.64 -0.71
C LEU A 395 -22.97 1.27 -0.46
N LYS A 396 -22.04 1.07 -1.38
CA LYS A 396 -20.65 1.51 -1.24
C LYS A 396 -20.20 2.35 -2.44
N LEU A 397 -20.12 3.64 -2.19
CA LEU A 397 -19.82 4.69 -3.17
C LEU A 397 -18.56 5.49 -2.81
N GLY A 398 -17.83 5.14 -1.74
CA GLY A 398 -16.65 5.87 -1.22
C GLY A 398 -15.38 5.85 -2.08
N ARG A 399 -15.53 5.70 -3.41
CA ARG A 399 -14.53 5.99 -4.45
C ARG A 399 -15.13 6.74 -5.65
N GLN A 400 -16.42 7.09 -5.59
CA GLN A 400 -17.14 7.89 -6.57
C GLN A 400 -17.14 9.36 -6.13
N GLN A 401 -17.15 10.27 -7.10
CA GLN A 401 -17.31 11.71 -6.86
C GLN A 401 -18.56 12.20 -7.57
N PHE A 402 -19.44 12.91 -6.86
CA PHE A 402 -20.61 13.56 -7.45
C PHE A 402 -20.32 15.08 -7.47
N PRO A 403 -19.99 15.66 -8.64
CA PRO A 403 -19.54 17.04 -8.71
C PRO A 403 -20.69 18.03 -8.59
N ASP A 404 -21.87 17.70 -9.13
CA ASP A 404 -22.98 18.63 -9.27
C ASP A 404 -24.00 18.53 -8.12
N LYS A 405 -24.71 19.64 -7.90
CA LYS A 405 -25.70 19.77 -6.84
C LYS A 405 -26.99 19.00 -7.14
N GLU A 406 -27.44 18.93 -8.39
CA GLU A 406 -28.76 18.37 -8.75
C GLU A 406 -28.80 16.85 -8.55
N THR A 407 -27.79 16.15 -9.07
CA THR A 407 -27.59 14.71 -8.85
C THR A 407 -27.45 14.40 -7.36
N SER A 408 -26.77 15.27 -6.62
CA SER A 408 -26.56 15.12 -5.17
C SER A 408 -27.85 15.33 -4.36
N GLU A 409 -28.69 16.31 -4.71
CA GLU A 409 -30.02 16.50 -4.11
C GLU A 409 -30.95 15.34 -4.41
N LYS A 410 -31.00 14.88 -5.67
CA LYS A 410 -31.76 13.69 -6.07
C LYS A 410 -31.27 12.43 -5.36
N PHE A 411 -29.95 12.27 -5.18
CA PHE A 411 -29.35 11.16 -4.43
C PHE A 411 -29.80 11.15 -2.97
N ALA A 412 -29.72 12.31 -2.31
CA ALA A 412 -30.15 12.47 -0.92
C ALA A 412 -31.65 12.12 -0.77
N GLN A 413 -32.50 12.61 -1.66
CA GLN A 413 -33.94 12.28 -1.68
C GLN A 413 -34.17 10.76 -1.90
N ALA A 414 -33.43 10.14 -2.82
CA ALA A 414 -33.56 8.72 -3.11
C ALA A 414 -33.15 7.81 -1.94
N LEU A 415 -32.13 8.19 -1.14
CA LEU A 415 -31.66 7.39 0.01
C LEU A 415 -32.78 7.05 1.01
N GLY A 416 -33.71 7.96 1.28
CA GLY A 416 -34.81 7.73 2.25
C GLY A 416 -35.75 6.56 1.89
N SER A 417 -35.74 6.12 0.63
CA SER A 417 -36.49 4.93 0.19
C SER A 417 -35.87 3.60 0.64
N LEU A 418 -34.56 3.56 0.92
CA LEU A 418 -33.77 2.34 1.12
C LEU A 418 -33.89 1.77 2.54
N ARG A 419 -35.11 1.60 3.05
CA ARG A 419 -35.42 1.27 4.47
C ARG A 419 -34.73 0.03 5.05
N ASN A 420 -34.18 -0.84 4.20
CA ASN A 420 -33.45 -2.06 4.58
C ASN A 420 -31.91 -1.88 4.68
N LEU A 421 -31.38 -0.69 4.38
CA LEU A 421 -29.95 -0.42 4.32
C LEU A 421 -29.27 -0.58 5.69
N GLU A 422 -28.16 -1.32 5.72
CA GLU A 422 -27.32 -1.60 6.89
C GLU A 422 -25.94 -0.94 6.78
N GLU A 423 -25.32 -0.89 5.59
CA GLU A 423 -24.03 -0.24 5.37
C GLU A 423 -24.14 0.82 4.26
N LEU A 424 -23.77 2.06 4.56
CA LEU A 424 -23.70 3.19 3.61
C LEU A 424 -22.33 3.85 3.68
N LEU A 425 -21.54 3.74 2.60
CA LEU A 425 -20.34 4.54 2.38
C LEU A 425 -20.65 5.53 1.27
N LEU A 426 -20.69 6.83 1.59
CA LEU A 426 -21.08 7.90 0.67
C LEU A 426 -19.99 8.22 -0.36
N PRO A 427 -20.36 8.77 -1.54
CA PRO A 427 -19.42 9.40 -2.46
C PRO A 427 -18.87 10.71 -1.88
N SER A 428 -17.77 11.22 -2.43
CA SER A 428 -17.26 12.58 -2.13
C SER A 428 -17.56 13.57 -3.26
N GLY A 429 -16.97 14.77 -3.23
CA GLY A 429 -17.23 15.86 -4.17
C GLY A 429 -18.16 16.95 -3.63
N ASP A 430 -18.05 18.15 -4.19
CA ASP A 430 -18.72 19.34 -3.64
C ASP A 430 -20.25 19.27 -3.70
N GLY A 431 -20.82 18.56 -4.67
CA GLY A 431 -22.27 18.31 -4.71
C GLY A 431 -22.78 17.64 -3.43
N ILE A 432 -22.06 16.61 -2.95
CA ILE A 432 -22.40 15.87 -1.72
C ILE A 432 -22.24 16.75 -0.48
N HIS A 433 -21.17 17.56 -0.45
CA HIS A 433 -20.91 18.49 0.64
C HIS A 433 -22.06 19.50 0.82
N HIS A 434 -22.53 20.12 -0.26
CA HIS A 434 -23.67 21.05 -0.21
C HIS A 434 -24.97 20.41 0.31
N VAL A 435 -25.17 19.10 0.08
CA VAL A 435 -26.39 18.37 0.50
C VAL A 435 -26.18 17.53 1.77
N ALA A 436 -25.03 17.59 2.43
CA ALA A 436 -24.70 16.69 3.53
C ALA A 436 -25.76 16.71 4.67
N LYS A 437 -26.25 17.90 5.04
CA LYS A 437 -27.37 18.09 5.99
C LYS A 437 -28.67 17.38 5.55
N LEU A 438 -28.97 17.34 4.25
CA LEU A 438 -30.11 16.61 3.70
C LEU A 438 -29.88 15.09 3.73
N ILE A 439 -28.68 14.62 3.37
CA ILE A 439 -28.31 13.20 3.46
C ILE A 439 -28.45 12.70 4.90
N VAL A 440 -27.94 13.42 5.89
CA VAL A 440 -28.08 13.07 7.31
C VAL A 440 -29.55 12.90 7.71
N ARG A 441 -30.41 13.86 7.36
CA ARG A 441 -31.87 13.81 7.64
C ARG A 441 -32.56 12.61 7.00
N GLN A 442 -32.13 12.20 5.81
CA GLN A 442 -32.66 11.03 5.12
C GLN A 442 -32.14 9.72 5.76
N CYS A 443 -30.88 9.70 6.20
CA CYS A 443 -30.31 8.58 6.95
C CYS A 443 -31.00 8.32 8.30
N LEU A 444 -31.65 9.31 8.93
CA LEU A 444 -32.48 9.10 10.13
C LEU A 444 -33.68 8.17 9.88
N GLN A 445 -34.14 8.03 8.64
CA GLN A 445 -35.22 7.11 8.27
C GLN A 445 -34.74 5.66 8.15
N LEU A 446 -33.42 5.43 8.06
CA LEU A 446 -32.80 4.13 7.83
C LEU A 446 -32.61 3.37 9.15
N ARG A 447 -33.72 2.86 9.70
CA ARG A 447 -33.80 2.12 10.98
C ARG A 447 -32.99 0.80 11.05
N CYS A 448 -32.30 0.44 9.97
CA CYS A 448 -31.41 -0.72 9.87
C CYS A 448 -29.93 -0.33 9.78
N LEU A 449 -29.59 0.96 9.70
CA LEU A 449 -28.24 1.44 9.43
C LEU A 449 -27.28 1.14 10.60
N ARG A 450 -26.19 0.47 10.27
CA ARG A 450 -25.13 -0.05 11.17
C ARG A 450 -23.76 0.52 10.83
N VAL A 451 -23.49 0.86 9.57
CA VAL A 451 -22.27 1.55 9.13
C VAL A 451 -22.65 2.79 8.31
N LEU A 452 -22.12 3.94 8.70
CA LEU A 452 -22.27 5.21 8.00
C LEU A 452 -20.90 5.88 7.85
N ALA A 453 -20.50 6.21 6.63
CA ALA A 453 -19.24 6.91 6.35
C ALA A 453 -19.46 8.17 5.50
N PHE A 454 -18.98 9.31 6.02
CA PHE A 454 -18.81 10.59 5.33
C PHE A 454 -17.32 10.90 5.26
N LYS A 455 -16.78 11.15 4.06
CA LYS A 455 -15.39 11.56 3.87
C LYS A 455 -15.34 12.79 2.98
N GLU A 456 -14.44 13.73 3.29
CA GLU A 456 -14.19 14.96 2.50
C GLU A 456 -15.44 15.84 2.25
N THR A 457 -16.52 15.65 3.02
CA THR A 457 -17.87 16.14 2.70
C THR A 457 -18.56 16.91 3.84
N LEU A 458 -18.09 16.76 5.07
CA LEU A 458 -18.67 17.45 6.24
C LEU A 458 -17.92 18.72 6.62
N ASP A 459 -18.70 19.63 7.21
CA ASP A 459 -18.35 20.87 7.88
C ASP A 459 -19.01 20.91 9.27
N ASP A 460 -18.75 21.97 10.04
CA ASP A 460 -19.30 22.18 11.39
C ASP A 460 -20.83 22.04 11.43
N ASP A 461 -21.51 22.58 10.43
CA ASP A 461 -22.97 22.71 10.39
C ASP A 461 -23.64 21.37 10.05
N SER A 462 -23.00 20.56 9.20
CA SER A 462 -23.44 19.23 8.79
C SER A 462 -23.06 18.12 9.77
N VAL A 463 -21.89 18.20 10.43
CA VAL A 463 -21.54 17.24 11.50
C VAL A 463 -22.43 17.45 12.74
N MET A 464 -22.80 18.69 13.04
CA MET A 464 -23.78 19.00 14.10
C MET A 464 -25.18 18.43 13.81
N GLU A 465 -25.57 18.28 12.54
CA GLU A 465 -26.84 17.64 12.17
C GLU A 465 -26.85 16.14 12.52
N ILE A 466 -25.69 15.47 12.47
CA ILE A 466 -25.55 14.07 12.91
C ILE A 466 -25.77 13.95 14.42
N ALA A 467 -25.18 14.86 15.21
CA ALA A 467 -25.39 14.90 16.66
C ALA A 467 -26.85 15.13 17.03
N LYS A 468 -27.49 16.19 16.50
CA LYS A 468 -28.94 16.47 16.70
C LYS A 468 -29.80 15.24 16.35
N GLY A 469 -29.47 14.57 15.25
CA GLY A 469 -30.15 13.37 14.79
C GLY A 469 -30.02 12.19 15.77
N ALA A 470 -28.85 11.98 16.34
CA ALA A 470 -28.60 10.97 17.38
C ALA A 470 -29.35 11.29 18.67
N THR A 471 -29.24 12.52 19.20
CA THR A 471 -29.96 12.96 20.41
C THR A 471 -31.48 12.78 20.26
N SER A 472 -32.02 13.01 19.05
CA SER A 472 -33.43 12.82 18.70
C SER A 472 -33.89 11.36 18.56
N GLY A 473 -33.05 10.38 18.93
CA GLY A 473 -33.37 8.95 18.83
C GLY A 473 -33.13 8.34 17.44
N GLY A 474 -32.40 9.02 16.57
CA GLY A 474 -31.87 8.45 15.33
C GLY A 474 -30.75 7.43 15.57
N PHE A 475 -30.27 6.79 14.50
CA PHE A 475 -29.03 6.01 14.47
C PHE A 475 -28.87 4.90 15.55
N GLN A 476 -29.97 4.41 16.14
CA GLN A 476 -29.93 3.50 17.30
C GLN A 476 -29.20 2.16 17.07
N LYS A 477 -29.03 1.72 15.81
CA LYS A 477 -28.28 0.51 15.41
C LYS A 477 -26.87 0.79 14.89
N LEU A 478 -26.42 2.05 14.89
CA LEU A 478 -25.16 2.43 14.29
C LEU A 478 -23.99 1.84 15.10
N GLU A 479 -23.22 0.94 14.48
CA GLU A 479 -22.04 0.28 15.04
C GLU A 479 -20.75 1.02 14.66
N ASN A 480 -20.71 1.66 13.49
CA ASN A 480 -19.54 2.35 12.96
C ASN A 480 -19.93 3.69 12.30
N LEU A 481 -19.34 4.78 12.81
CA LEU A 481 -19.45 6.13 12.26
C LEU A 481 -18.06 6.61 11.81
N ASP A 482 -17.85 6.69 10.50
CA ASP A 482 -16.59 7.14 9.91
C ASP A 482 -16.74 8.58 9.37
N LEU A 483 -16.13 9.52 10.09
CA LEU A 483 -16.05 10.95 9.79
C LEU A 483 -14.63 11.37 9.40
N SER A 484 -13.78 10.43 8.97
CA SER A 484 -12.41 10.77 8.56
C SER A 484 -12.34 11.69 7.33
N MET A 485 -11.21 12.37 7.17
CA MET A 485 -10.92 13.26 6.03
C MET A 485 -11.86 14.47 5.89
N ASN A 486 -12.67 14.78 6.91
CA ASN A 486 -13.54 15.96 6.88
C ASN A 486 -12.79 17.20 7.38
N HIS A 487 -11.97 17.76 6.48
CA HIS A 487 -11.09 18.90 6.76
C HIS A 487 -11.82 20.22 7.03
N LYS A 488 -13.02 20.39 6.46
CA LYS A 488 -13.88 21.57 6.65
C LYS A 488 -14.57 21.59 8.03
N ILE A 489 -14.40 20.57 8.87
CA ILE A 489 -14.79 20.61 10.29
C ILE A 489 -13.64 21.26 11.10
N THR A 490 -13.97 22.33 11.81
CA THR A 490 -13.07 23.11 12.67
C THR A 490 -12.93 22.50 14.07
N GLU A 491 -11.98 23.04 14.83
CA GLU A 491 -11.80 22.73 16.26
C GLU A 491 -13.09 22.97 17.06
N GLU A 492 -13.77 24.08 16.79
CA GLU A 492 -15.02 24.44 17.44
C GLU A 492 -16.19 23.57 16.98
N GLY A 493 -16.25 23.21 15.69
CA GLY A 493 -17.21 22.26 15.15
C GLY A 493 -17.12 20.90 15.82
N TYR A 494 -15.91 20.36 15.96
CA TYR A 494 -15.69 19.13 16.73
C TYR A 494 -16.03 19.30 18.22
N ARG A 495 -15.71 20.45 18.85
CA ARG A 495 -16.06 20.72 20.25
C ARG A 495 -17.58 20.69 20.46
N HIS A 496 -18.34 21.39 19.64
CA HIS A 496 -19.80 21.43 19.72
C HIS A 496 -20.41 20.05 19.40
N PHE A 497 -19.84 19.32 18.43
CA PHE A 497 -20.23 17.95 18.11
C PHE A 497 -20.03 17.01 19.30
N PHE A 498 -18.87 17.06 19.97
CA PHE A 498 -18.62 16.24 21.18
C PHE A 498 -19.43 16.69 22.40
N GLN A 499 -19.91 17.93 22.46
CA GLN A 499 -20.87 18.35 23.48
C GLN A 499 -22.27 17.78 23.22
N ALA A 500 -22.72 17.74 21.96
CA ALA A 500 -24.08 17.33 21.59
C ALA A 500 -24.26 15.83 21.30
N LEU A 501 -23.21 15.10 20.88
CA LEU A 501 -23.32 13.70 20.49
C LEU A 501 -23.64 12.80 21.68
N ASP A 502 -24.80 12.17 21.65
CA ASP A 502 -25.30 11.28 22.70
C ASP A 502 -26.28 10.26 22.09
N ASN A 503 -26.78 9.32 22.90
CA ASN A 503 -27.84 8.39 22.54
C ASN A 503 -27.50 7.46 21.34
N LEU A 504 -26.22 7.04 21.24
CA LEU A 504 -25.75 6.03 20.28
C LEU A 504 -25.34 4.73 20.99
N PRO A 505 -26.29 3.95 21.53
CA PRO A 505 -26.00 2.85 22.46
C PRO A 505 -25.19 1.69 21.85
N ASN A 506 -25.21 1.52 20.52
CA ASN A 506 -24.53 0.44 19.81
C ASN A 506 -23.20 0.85 19.13
N LEU A 507 -22.79 2.12 19.24
CA LEU A 507 -21.61 2.61 18.53
C LEU A 507 -20.33 1.99 19.08
N GLN A 508 -19.65 1.21 18.24
CA GLN A 508 -18.42 0.48 18.54
C GLN A 508 -17.19 1.18 17.97
N VAL A 509 -17.32 1.85 16.82
CA VAL A 509 -16.22 2.54 16.12
C VAL A 509 -16.63 3.97 15.81
N LEU A 510 -15.80 4.92 16.25
CA LEU A 510 -15.84 6.32 15.83
C LEU A 510 -14.50 6.66 15.18
N ASN A 511 -14.52 7.21 13.98
CA ASN A 511 -13.32 7.70 13.29
C ASN A 511 -13.47 9.19 12.97
N ILE A 512 -12.54 9.98 13.50
CA ILE A 512 -12.43 11.45 13.35
C ILE A 512 -11.04 11.84 12.82
N SER A 513 -10.32 10.89 12.23
CA SER A 513 -8.95 11.09 11.72
C SER A 513 -8.92 12.04 10.53
N ARG A 514 -7.99 13.01 10.53
CA ARG A 514 -7.72 13.87 9.36
C ARG A 514 -6.57 13.28 8.53
N HIS A 515 -6.47 13.67 7.26
CA HIS A 515 -5.31 13.37 6.42
C HIS A 515 -3.99 13.90 7.02
N LEU A 516 -2.84 13.52 6.47
CA LEU A 516 -1.53 14.13 6.75
C LEU A 516 -1.15 15.00 5.55
N PRO A 517 -0.71 16.27 5.72
CA PRO A 517 -0.22 16.92 6.94
C PRO A 517 -1.30 17.64 7.77
N GLU A 518 -2.56 17.55 7.35
CA GLU A 518 -3.73 18.27 7.87
C GLU A 518 -4.08 17.97 9.36
N SER A 519 -3.26 18.50 10.27
CA SER A 519 -3.46 18.35 11.71
C SER A 519 -4.48 19.34 12.28
N ILE A 520 -4.99 19.03 13.48
CA ILE A 520 -5.89 19.91 14.24
C ILE A 520 -5.32 20.16 15.63
N GLN A 521 -4.96 21.41 15.92
CA GLN A 521 -4.63 21.86 17.27
C GLN A 521 -5.94 22.03 18.04
N VAL A 522 -6.09 21.31 19.16
CA VAL A 522 -7.30 21.38 19.98
C VAL A 522 -7.04 22.09 21.30
N GLN A 523 -8.09 22.69 21.84
CA GLN A 523 -8.09 23.25 23.19
C GLN A 523 -8.43 22.16 24.21
N ALA A 524 -7.95 22.30 25.44
CA ALA A 524 -8.33 21.43 26.57
C ALA A 524 -9.85 21.37 26.82
N THR A 525 -10.61 22.41 26.40
CA THR A 525 -12.08 22.43 26.39
C THR A 525 -12.68 21.39 25.44
N THR A 526 -12.05 21.16 24.30
CA THR A 526 -12.42 20.19 23.26
C THR A 526 -11.98 18.77 23.63
N VAL A 527 -10.80 18.61 24.23
CA VAL A 527 -10.35 17.31 24.77
C VAL A 527 -11.25 16.87 25.93
N LYS A 528 -11.66 17.81 26.79
CA LYS A 528 -12.67 17.57 27.83
C LYS A 528 -14.04 17.19 27.23
N ALA A 529 -14.49 17.88 26.17
CA ALA A 529 -15.73 17.54 25.48
C ALA A 529 -15.68 16.14 24.83
N LEU A 530 -14.60 15.79 24.14
CA LEU A 530 -14.36 14.45 23.58
C LEU A 530 -14.36 13.38 24.69
N SER A 531 -13.70 13.64 25.81
CA SER A 531 -13.61 12.72 26.94
C SER A 531 -14.99 12.50 27.60
N GLN A 532 -15.82 13.55 27.67
CA GLN A 532 -17.23 13.43 28.08
C GLN A 532 -18.07 12.68 27.03
N CYS A 533 -17.82 12.89 25.74
CA CYS A 533 -18.48 12.18 24.64
C CYS A 533 -18.20 10.67 24.69
N VAL A 534 -16.93 10.26 24.79
CA VAL A 534 -16.54 8.84 24.98
C VAL A 534 -17.23 8.24 26.20
N SER A 535 -17.37 8.99 27.29
CA SER A 535 -18.07 8.51 28.50
C SER A 535 -19.59 8.26 28.28
N ARG A 536 -20.22 8.88 27.28
CA ARG A 536 -21.63 8.68 26.90
C ARG A 536 -21.84 7.59 25.83
N LEU A 537 -20.78 6.97 25.32
CA LEU A 537 -20.83 5.98 24.23
C LEU A 537 -20.51 4.56 24.76
N PRO A 538 -21.41 3.88 25.49
CA PRO A 538 -21.09 2.72 26.34
C PRO A 538 -20.59 1.47 25.60
N SER A 539 -20.78 1.40 24.29
CA SER A 539 -20.32 0.30 23.42
C SER A 539 -19.01 0.60 22.68
N LEU A 540 -18.42 1.78 22.86
CA LEU A 540 -17.26 2.21 22.07
C LEU A 540 -16.04 1.34 22.38
N ILE A 541 -15.48 0.72 21.34
CA ILE A 541 -14.26 -0.12 21.40
C ILE A 541 -13.12 0.41 20.52
N ARG A 542 -13.37 1.31 19.56
CA ARG A 542 -12.32 2.03 18.84
C ARG A 542 -12.66 3.49 18.64
N LEU A 543 -11.71 4.35 19.00
CA LEU A 543 -11.65 5.75 18.60
C LEU A 543 -10.43 5.93 17.70
N HIS A 544 -10.63 6.35 16.45
CA HIS A 544 -9.54 6.67 15.51
C HIS A 544 -9.44 8.18 15.36
N MET A 545 -8.28 8.74 15.70
CA MET A 545 -8.03 10.19 15.78
C MET A 545 -6.60 10.54 15.33
N LEU A 546 -6.23 10.07 14.13
CA LEU A 546 -4.95 10.41 13.51
C LEU A 546 -4.93 11.90 13.12
N SER A 547 -3.76 12.53 13.21
CA SER A 547 -3.56 13.98 12.97
C SER A 547 -4.25 14.92 13.98
N TRP A 548 -4.57 14.44 15.20
CA TRP A 548 -5.00 15.30 16.31
C TRP A 548 -3.78 15.69 17.16
N LEU A 549 -3.54 16.99 17.35
CA LEU A 549 -2.45 17.46 18.21
C LEU A 549 -2.93 17.42 19.65
N LEU A 550 -2.35 16.53 20.45
CA LEU A 550 -2.64 16.34 21.88
C LEU A 550 -1.32 16.34 22.64
N ASP A 551 -1.27 17.02 23.78
CA ASP A 551 -0.13 16.96 24.68
C ASP A 551 -0.21 15.80 25.71
N GLU A 552 0.73 15.77 26.65
CA GLU A 552 0.77 14.73 27.69
C GLU A 552 -0.42 14.83 28.67
N GLU A 553 -0.92 16.04 28.97
CA GLU A 553 -2.06 16.27 29.85
C GLU A 553 -3.38 15.94 29.16
N ASP A 554 -3.54 16.32 27.88
CA ASP A 554 -4.67 15.89 27.05
C ASP A 554 -4.78 14.37 27.00
N MET A 555 -3.65 13.69 26.78
CA MET A 555 -3.61 12.23 26.77
C MET A 555 -3.81 11.61 28.16
N LYS A 556 -3.45 12.27 29.27
CA LYS A 556 -3.83 11.85 30.63
C LYS A 556 -5.36 11.93 30.81
N VAL A 557 -6.02 12.99 30.34
CA VAL A 557 -7.49 13.13 30.43
C VAL A 557 -8.20 12.02 29.63
N ILE A 558 -7.76 11.74 28.41
CA ILE A 558 -8.36 10.67 27.57
C ILE A 558 -8.12 9.28 28.18
N ASN A 559 -6.90 8.97 28.64
CA ASN A 559 -6.62 7.68 29.27
C ASN A 559 -7.40 7.49 30.58
N ALA A 560 -7.51 8.53 31.41
CA ALA A 560 -8.31 8.49 32.64
C ALA A 560 -9.82 8.31 32.37
N VAL A 561 -10.34 8.63 31.18
CA VAL A 561 -11.69 8.22 30.78
C VAL A 561 -11.71 6.77 30.29
N LYS A 562 -10.76 6.36 29.44
CA LYS A 562 -10.65 4.99 28.91
C LYS A 562 -10.62 3.94 30.02
N GLU A 563 -9.91 4.18 31.12
CA GLU A 563 -9.86 3.25 32.28
C GLU A 563 -11.22 3.08 32.97
N ARG A 564 -12.00 4.15 33.07
CA ARG A 564 -13.35 4.18 33.69
C ARG A 564 -14.47 3.79 32.73
N HIS A 565 -14.18 3.63 31.44
CA HIS A 565 -15.16 3.30 30.41
C HIS A 565 -15.67 1.85 30.55
N PRO A 566 -16.96 1.55 30.28
CA PRO A 566 -17.51 0.18 30.35
C PRO A 566 -16.74 -0.86 29.51
N GLN A 567 -16.11 -0.41 28.41
CA GLN A 567 -15.28 -1.24 27.53
C GLN A 567 -13.77 -1.11 27.80
N SER A 568 -13.31 -0.67 28.97
CA SER A 568 -11.89 -0.32 29.23
C SER A 568 -10.85 -1.37 28.81
N LYS A 569 -11.19 -2.67 28.90
CA LYS A 569 -10.35 -3.81 28.45
C LYS A 569 -10.23 -3.96 26.91
N CYS A 570 -11.14 -3.34 26.16
CA CYS A 570 -11.30 -3.49 24.72
C CYS A 570 -11.25 -2.15 23.95
N LEU A 571 -11.35 -1.01 24.64
CA LEU A 571 -11.33 0.33 24.05
C LEU A 571 -9.90 0.71 23.62
N ILE A 572 -9.68 0.74 22.31
CA ILE A 572 -8.43 1.18 21.69
C ILE A 572 -8.61 2.60 21.17
N VAL A 573 -7.79 3.52 21.68
CA VAL A 573 -7.62 4.86 21.10
C VAL A 573 -6.46 4.79 20.13
N HIS A 574 -6.77 4.82 18.84
CA HIS A 574 -5.80 4.96 17.75
C HIS A 574 -5.53 6.45 17.52
N TRP A 575 -4.72 7.01 18.41
CA TRP A 575 -4.08 8.31 18.24
C TRP A 575 -2.65 8.10 17.75
N GLN A 576 -2.25 8.89 16.75
CA GLN A 576 -0.87 9.02 16.32
C GLN A 576 -0.72 10.40 15.69
N TRP A 577 0.31 11.12 16.11
CA TRP A 577 0.80 12.32 15.47
C TRP A 577 2.27 12.12 15.06
N VAL A 578 2.67 12.76 13.96
CA VAL A 578 4.07 12.88 13.55
C VAL A 578 4.48 14.31 13.88
N VAL A 579 5.26 14.47 14.95
CA VAL A 579 5.93 15.74 15.26
C VAL A 579 6.81 16.14 14.08
N PRO A 580 6.73 17.38 13.56
CA PRO A 580 7.70 17.88 12.57
C PRO A 580 9.10 18.12 13.16
N PHE A 581 9.25 18.11 14.50
CA PHE A 581 10.50 18.42 15.18
C PHE A 581 10.85 17.37 16.25
N SER A 582 12.14 17.10 16.43
CA SER A 582 12.61 16.30 17.57
C SER A 582 12.34 17.01 18.91
N PRO A 583 12.06 16.29 20.00
CA PRO A 583 11.89 16.92 21.32
C PRO A 583 13.18 17.61 21.76
N VAL A 584 13.09 18.89 22.12
CA VAL A 584 14.23 19.67 22.62
C VAL A 584 14.56 19.23 24.03
N ILE A 585 15.56 18.36 24.16
CA ILE A 585 16.12 17.96 25.46
C ILE A 585 16.95 19.14 25.99
N GLN A 586 16.36 19.90 26.93
CA GLN A 586 17.14 20.80 27.78
C GLN A 586 18.07 19.97 28.68
N LYS A 587 19.31 20.44 28.87
CA LYS A 587 20.36 19.81 29.66
C LYS A 587 20.48 20.46 31.05
#